data_AF-A0A941S631-F1
#
_entry.id   AF-A0A941S631-F1
#
_cell.length_a   1.000
_cell.length_b   1.000
_cell.length_c   1.000
_cell.angle_alpha   90.00
_cell.angle_beta   90.00
_cell.angle_gamma   90.00
#
_symmetry.space_group_name_H-M   'P 1'
#
loop_
_entity.id
_entity.type
_entity.pdbx_description
1 polymer ?
#
loop_
_entity_poly.entity_id
_entity_poly.type
_entity_poly.pdbx_seq_one_letter_code
_entity_poly.pdbx_strand_id
1 'polypeptide(L)' 'MADRDERTGTLSGLTEAEAREFHRIFMTSFVIFTLIAIAAHVLVWMWRPWLPGPTGYSELQSGAHYAALLVSNNFA' A
#
# COMPACT_ATOMS: atom_id res chain seq x y z
N MET A 1 -2.00 40.79 -7.32
CA MET A 1 -2.39 40.93 -5.91
C MET A 1 -3.56 40.00 -5.71
N ALA A 2 -3.39 38.86 -5.03
CA ALA A 2 -4.48 37.91 -4.84
C ALA A 2 -5.56 38.56 -3.98
N ASP A 3 -6.73 38.80 -4.57
CA ASP A 3 -7.92 39.29 -3.88
C ASP A 3 -8.32 38.23 -2.87
N ARG A 4 -8.01 38.48 -1.59
CA ARG A 4 -8.47 37.62 -0.49
C ARG A 4 -9.91 38.03 -0.25
N ASP A 5 -10.85 37.12 -0.48
CA ASP A 5 -12.26 37.32 -0.15
C ASP A 5 -12.37 37.73 1.33
N GLU A 6 -12.71 38.99 1.59
CA GLU A 6 -12.79 39.60 2.93
C GLU A 6 -13.77 38.88 3.85
N ARG A 7 -14.68 38.06 3.30
CA ARG A 7 -15.69 37.29 4.04
C ARG A 7 -15.15 35.99 4.62
N THR A 8 -14.08 35.44 4.05
CA THR A 8 -13.60 34.08 4.38
C THR A 8 -12.11 34.02 4.65
N GLY A 9 -11.30 34.98 4.16
CA GLY A 9 -9.88 35.09 4.44
C GLY A 9 -9.01 33.92 3.94
N THR A 10 -9.61 32.92 3.25
CA THR A 10 -8.92 31.71 2.78
C THR A 10 -8.82 31.68 1.25
N LEU A 11 -7.72 31.13 0.73
CA LEU A 11 -7.49 30.95 -0.71
C LEU A 11 -8.47 29.97 -1.38
N SER A 12 -9.20 29.18 -0.58
CA SER A 12 -10.17 28.19 -1.04
C SER A 12 -11.60 28.76 -1.16
N GLY A 13 -11.86 29.99 -0.66
CA GLY A 13 -13.20 30.60 -0.66
C GLY A 13 -14.23 29.88 0.24
N LEU A 14 -13.78 29.00 1.13
CA LEU A 14 -14.62 28.27 2.08
C LEU A 14 -14.50 28.89 3.47
N THR A 15 -15.61 28.96 4.20
CA THR A 15 -15.57 29.30 5.62
C THR A 15 -14.85 28.21 6.41
N GLU A 16 -14.22 28.56 7.54
CA GLU A 16 -13.50 27.59 8.38
C GLU A 16 -14.42 26.46 8.90
N ALA A 17 -15.72 26.72 9.00
CA ALA A 17 -16.73 25.74 9.38
C ALA A 17 -16.99 24.72 8.27
N GLU A 18 -17.17 25.16 7.02
CA GLU A 18 -17.41 24.28 5.87
C GLU A 18 -16.22 23.39 5.55
N ALA A 19 -15.00 23.95 5.63
CA ALA A 19 -13.78 23.17 5.44
C ALA A 19 -13.65 22.03 6.47
N ARG A 20 -14.08 22.28 7.71
CA ARG A 20 -14.01 21.28 8.80
C ARG A 20 -15.04 20.17 8.64
N GLU A 21 -16.23 20.49 8.15
CA GLU A 21 -17.27 19.49 7.86
C GLU A 21 -16.86 18.58 6.69
N PHE A 22 -16.36 19.15 5.60
CA PHE A 22 -15.81 18.37 4.49
C PHE A 22 -14.66 17.47 4.95
N HIS A 23 -13.72 18.04 5.72
CA HIS A 23 -12.58 17.29 6.24
C HIS A 23 -13.01 16.12 7.13
N ARG A 24 -14.06 16.29 7.94
CA ARG A 24 -14.59 15.24 8.81
C ARG A 24 -15.16 14.06 8.02
N ILE A 25 -15.98 14.32 7.01
CA ILE A 25 -16.55 13.29 6.14
C ILE A 25 -15.46 12.60 5.31
N PHE A 26 -14.51 13.38 4.79
CA PHE A 26 -13.39 12.86 4.01
C PHE A 26 -12.51 11.93 4.86
N MET A 27 -12.09 12.36 6.05
CA MET A 27 -11.27 11.53 6.94
C MET A 27 -12.00 10.27 7.39
N THR A 28 -13.30 10.35 7.67
CA THR A 28 -14.09 9.17 8.08
C THR A 28 -14.10 8.11 6.98
N SER A 29 -14.41 8.51 5.74
CA SER A 29 -14.44 7.58 4.60
C SER A 29 -13.03 7.08 4.21
N PHE A 30 -12.03 7.95 4.27
CA PHE A 30 -10.63 7.60 4.02
C PHE A 30 -10.14 6.53 4.99
N VAL A 31 -10.38 6.68 6.30
CA VAL A 31 -9.97 5.71 7.31
C VAL A 31 -10.62 4.34 7.08
N ILE A 32 -11.93 4.30 6.80
CA ILE A 32 -12.64 3.04 6.52
C ILE A 32 -12.05 2.36 5.27
N PHE A 33 -11.84 3.13 4.20
CA PHE A 33 -11.22 2.61 2.97
C PHE A 33 -9.81 2.07 3.23
N THR A 34 -8.98 2.80 3.98
CA THR A 34 -7.60 2.37 4.29
C THR A 34 -7.58 1.08 5.11
N LEU A 35 -8.48 0.91 6.08
CA LEU A 35 -8.58 -0.33 6.85
C LEU A 35 -8.88 -1.54 5.96
N ILE A 36 -9.83 -1.40 5.04
CA ILE A 36 -10.16 -2.44 4.06
C ILE A 36 -8.97 -2.71 3.14
N ALA A 37 -8.30 -1.67 2.66
CA ALA A 37 -7.13 -1.80 1.81
C ALA A 37 -6.00 -2.56 2.51
N ILE A 38 -5.70 -2.26 3.78
CA ILE A 38 -4.68 -2.97 4.56
C ILE A 38 -5.01 -4.46 4.62
N ALA A 39 -6.25 -4.83 4.96
CA ALA A 39 -6.66 -6.22 5.02
C ALA A 39 -6.49 -6.96 3.68
N ALA A 40 -6.87 -6.32 2.57
CA ALA A 40 -6.69 -6.88 1.23
C ALA A 40 -5.20 -7.06 0.86
N HIS A 41 -4.34 -6.08 1.18
CA HIS A 41 -2.90 -6.18 0.89
C HIS A 41 -2.22 -7.27 1.73
N VAL A 42 -2.62 -7.44 3.00
CA VAL A 42 -2.12 -8.55 3.84
C VAL A 42 -2.52 -9.89 3.23
N LEU A 43 -3.77 -10.04 2.78
CA LEU A 43 -4.23 -11.27 2.14
C LEU A 43 -3.45 -11.58 0.86
N VAL A 44 -3.25 -10.58 -0.01
CA VAL A 44 -2.45 -10.73 -1.23
C VAL A 44 -0.99 -11.06 -0.89
N TRP A 45 -0.44 -10.44 0.17
CA TRP A 45 0.90 -10.74 0.63
C TRP A 45 1.05 -12.20 1.08
N MET A 46 0.06 -12.75 1.77
CA MET A 46 0.04 -14.17 2.14
C MET A 46 -0.01 -15.09 0.92
N TRP A 47 -0.70 -14.69 -0.15
CA TRP A 47 -0.80 -15.48 -1.39
C TRP A 47 0.46 -15.39 -2.26
N ARG A 48 1.04 -14.20 -2.40
CA ARG A 48 2.24 -13.93 -3.19
C ARG A 48 3.08 -12.85 -2.48
N PRO A 49 4.01 -13.25 -1.60
CA PRO A 49 4.84 -12.29 -0.88
C PRO A 49 5.76 -11.58 -1.86
N TRP A 50 5.67 -10.26 -1.93
CA TRP A 50 6.42 -9.45 -2.89
C TRP A 50 7.77 -8.95 -2.37
N LEU A 51 7.99 -8.98 -1.04
CA LEU A 51 9.30 -8.72 -0.44
C LEU A 51 9.82 -10.01 0.21
N PRO A 52 10.81 -10.67 -0.41
CA PRO A 52 11.44 -11.84 0.19
C PRO A 52 12.44 -11.37 1.27
N GLY A 53 12.67 -12.19 2.31
CA GLY A 53 13.47 -11.82 3.49
C GLY A 53 14.96 -11.54 3.20
N PRO A 54 15.81 -11.40 4.24
CA PRO A 54 17.25 -11.11 4.08
C PRO A 54 18.02 -12.11 3.19
N THR A 55 17.49 -13.33 3.05
CA THR A 55 17.97 -14.42 2.19
C THR A 55 17.04 -14.66 0.98
N GLY A 56 16.46 -13.58 0.45
CA GLY A 56 15.26 -13.54 -0.39
C GLY A 56 14.96 -14.66 -1.40
N TYR A 57 14.99 -14.38 -2.72
CA TYR A 57 14.69 -15.39 -3.76
C TYR A 57 15.69 -16.56 -3.81
N SER A 58 16.75 -16.53 -2.99
CA SER A 58 17.75 -17.60 -2.93
C SER A 58 17.18 -18.93 -2.48
N GLU A 59 16.07 -19.00 -1.73
CA GLU A 59 15.45 -20.29 -1.39
C GLU A 59 14.83 -20.97 -2.62
N LEU A 60 14.22 -20.21 -3.54
CA LEU A 60 13.70 -20.75 -4.80
C LEU A 60 14.84 -21.19 -5.72
N GLN A 61 15.94 -20.44 -5.76
CA GLN A 61 17.12 -20.79 -6.55
C GLN A 61 17.86 -22.00 -5.98
N SER A 62 17.92 -22.13 -4.65
CA SER A 62 18.47 -23.29 -3.95
C SER A 62 17.63 -24.54 -4.23
N GLY A 63 16.29 -24.45 -4.14
CA GLY A 63 15.40 -25.55 -4.47
C GLY A 63 15.55 -26.03 -5.92
N ALA A 64 15.68 -25.09 -6.88
CA ALA A 64 15.95 -25.42 -8.28
C ALA A 64 17.33 -26.09 -8.47
N HIS A 65 18.36 -25.64 -7.75
CA HIS A 65 19.69 -26.27 -7.75
C HIS A 65 19.68 -27.69 -7.19
N TYR A 66 18.99 -27.93 -6.06
CA TYR A 66 18.86 -29.28 -5.50
C TYR A 66 18.09 -30.21 -6.45
N ALA A 67 17.02 -29.74 -7.08
CA ALA A 67 16.29 -30.52 -8.08
C ALA A 67 17.16 -30.86 -9.30
N ALA A 68 17.97 -29.91 -9.79
CA ALA A 68 18.90 -30.13 -10.89
C ALA A 68 19.99 -31.16 -10.55
N LEU A 69 20.54 -31.13 -9.33
CA LEU A 69 21.52 -32.10 -8.84
C LEU A 69 20.94 -33.51 -8.70
N LEU A 70 19.69 -33.62 -8.21
CA LEU A 70 19.00 -34.90 -8.12
C LEU A 70 18.74 -35.49 -9.50
N VAL A 71 18.33 -34.66 -10.46
CA VAL A 71 18.16 -35.11 -11.86
C VAL A 71 19.49 -35.55 -12.44
N SER A 72 20.57 -34.77 -12.32
CA SER A 72 21.86 -35.14 -12.90
C SER A 72 22.45 -36.42 -12.30
N ASN A 73 22.28 -36.65 -11.00
CA ASN A 73 22.82 -37.85 -10.33
C ASN A 73 22.04 -39.14 -10.64
N ASN A 74 20.79 -39.04 -11.11
CA ASN A 74 20.02 -40.22 -11.54
C ASN A 74 20.34 -40.66 -12.97
N PHE A 75 21.08 -39.84 -13.74
CA PHE A 75 21.42 -40.09 -15.15
C PHE A 75 22.93 -40.24 -15.41
N ALA A 76 23.73 -40.44 -14.35
CA ALA A 76 25.14 -40.84 -14.40
C ALA A 76 25.31 -42.26 -13.83
#